data_AF-A0A0F9JMK1-F1
#
_entry.id   AF-A0A0F9JMK1-F1
#
_cell.length_a   1.000
_cell.length_b   1.000
_cell.length_c   1.000
_cell.angle_alpha   90.00
_cell.angle_beta   90.00
_cell.angle_gamma   90.00
#
_symmetry.space_group_name_H-M   'P 1'
#
loop_
_entity.id
_entity.type
_entity.pdbx_description
1 polymer ?
#
loop_
_entity_poly.entity_id
_entity_poly.type
_entity_poly.pdbx_seq_one_letter_code
_entity_poly.pdbx_strand_id
1 'polypeptide(L)'
;MPPLYQDIWVKGKVQTRGQRECAKRYELIRRFCAQYQRPFTVLDIGAADGYFAVRLAEDFPECTVVAVEPRERIGEVLKLNDQQRVLWLNKALTAENIHKLTEVEHFDVTLALSVIHWLKVPPAWSLGALRELGDHLILEVPVEAAATGQAIVEAITLPPDGVLLGYGESHLDPKARRPIYVFSQTRTTLAKHYWGEDRRSTRQRFAITIGSSFESKTFTKGETRPWLRGINLQTFLVLNGVQPSREHIAECVRTAMSPKSPHGDLTPWNVILQGDRVALIDAKPEGVRASEDATFLEKLIATILDPGYTAPPPVAKRIRRLSLGTGDRLIKRHKNAETVHHDLTKHRPEIDVAHDLNELPWPWLDNSFDFIEAWAVLEHLKLSLFESFDECWRIMRPGGRLRVKVPRWDAEVSWDDPSHRWKFTLHSFDYFDPDTKKGKTYTFYTPRKWKIEWCKLSKPNGPSIAAELTVRK
;
A
#
# COMPACT_ATOMS: atom_id res chain seq x y z
N MET A 1 12.73 27.18 23.52
CA MET A 1 12.20 25.80 23.38
C MET A 1 10.74 25.79 23.80
N PRO A 2 9.85 25.03 23.14
CA PRO A 2 8.50 24.80 23.65
C PRO A 2 8.56 24.19 25.07
N PRO A 3 7.54 24.38 25.91
CA PRO A 3 7.54 23.80 27.25
C PRO A 3 7.71 22.28 27.25
N LEU A 4 8.17 21.74 28.38
CA LEU A 4 8.25 20.30 28.60
C LEU A 4 6.84 19.72 28.72
N TYR A 5 6.43 18.89 27.78
CA TYR A 5 5.05 18.44 27.67
C TYR A 5 4.81 17.22 28.56
N GLN A 6 5.66 16.21 28.46
CA GLN A 6 5.62 14.98 29.26
C GLN A 6 6.76 14.95 30.28
N ASP A 7 6.60 14.13 31.32
CA ASP A 7 7.70 13.78 32.21
C ASP A 7 8.90 13.20 31.42
N ILE A 8 10.12 13.55 31.83
CA ILE A 8 11.34 12.91 31.34
C ILE A 8 11.61 11.67 32.19
N TRP A 9 11.43 10.50 31.59
CA TRP A 9 11.69 9.21 32.22
C TRP A 9 13.08 8.71 31.85
N VAL A 10 13.89 8.35 32.85
CA VAL A 10 15.25 7.81 32.66
C VAL A 10 15.49 6.64 33.59
N LYS A 11 15.68 5.44 33.03
CA LYS A 11 16.10 4.22 33.74
C LYS A 11 15.28 3.96 35.01
N GLY A 12 13.97 3.77 34.85
CA GLY A 12 13.07 3.38 35.93
C GLY A 12 12.53 4.52 36.80
N LYS A 13 12.84 5.79 36.51
CA LYS A 13 12.39 6.93 37.31
C LYS A 13 12.10 8.19 36.50
N VAL A 14 11.20 9.02 37.02
CA VAL A 14 11.00 10.39 36.53
C VAL A 14 12.17 11.25 36.98
N GLN A 15 12.90 11.81 36.02
CA GLN A 15 13.99 12.75 36.27
C GLN A 15 13.50 14.20 36.34
N THR A 16 12.61 14.58 35.41
CA THR A 16 12.05 15.94 35.32
C THR A 16 10.55 15.83 35.07
N ARG A 17 9.75 16.61 35.81
CA ARG A 17 8.30 16.64 35.61
C ARG A 17 7.91 17.56 34.45
N GLY A 18 7.04 17.07 33.57
CA GLY A 18 6.44 17.84 32.50
C GLY A 18 5.17 18.56 32.95
N GLN A 19 4.59 19.34 32.04
CA GLN A 19 3.31 20.02 32.29
C GLN A 19 2.12 19.06 32.37
N ARG A 20 2.23 17.90 31.71
CA ARG A 20 1.14 16.94 31.58
C ARG A 20 1.40 15.69 32.41
N GLU A 21 0.41 15.29 33.20
CA GLU A 21 0.41 14.03 33.94
C GLU A 21 0.55 12.84 32.96
N CYS A 22 1.52 11.96 33.18
CA CYS A 22 1.79 10.82 32.29
C CYS A 22 1.52 9.45 32.91
N ALA A 23 1.72 9.31 34.23
CA ALA A 23 1.77 8.01 34.90
C ALA A 23 0.42 7.28 34.89
N LYS A 24 -0.69 7.98 35.15
CA LYS A 24 -2.04 7.37 35.13
C LYS A 24 -2.42 6.92 33.73
N ARG A 25 -2.14 7.76 32.71
CA ARG A 25 -2.37 7.42 31.29
C ARG A 25 -1.55 6.20 30.89
N TYR A 26 -0.28 6.16 31.30
CA TYR A 26 0.60 5.03 31.01
C TYR A 26 0.12 3.76 31.69
N GLU A 27 -0.38 3.81 32.93
CA GLU A 27 -0.88 2.63 33.62
C GLU A 27 -2.06 1.96 32.87
N LEU A 28 -2.93 2.75 32.23
CA LEU A 28 -3.98 2.20 31.36
C LEU A 28 -3.40 1.45 30.16
N ILE A 29 -2.41 2.05 29.50
CA ILE A 29 -1.73 1.47 28.33
C ILE A 29 -0.96 0.20 28.74
N ARG A 30 -0.20 0.27 29.85
CA ARG A 30 0.58 -0.84 30.40
C ARG A 30 -0.31 -2.03 30.73
N ARG A 31 -1.46 -1.81 31.37
CA ARG A 31 -2.43 -2.88 31.66
C ARG A 31 -2.97 -3.53 30.38
N PHE A 32 -3.27 -2.74 29.36
CA PHE A 32 -3.71 -3.27 28.07
C PHE A 32 -2.61 -4.11 27.41
N CYS A 33 -1.38 -3.60 27.34
CA CYS A 33 -0.25 -4.28 26.72
C CYS A 33 0.25 -5.51 27.50
N ALA A 34 -0.04 -5.61 28.80
CA ALA A 34 0.31 -6.78 29.62
C ALA A 34 -0.39 -8.09 29.19
N GLN A 35 -1.36 -8.02 28.28
CA GLN A 35 -2.01 -9.20 27.70
C GLN A 35 -1.11 -9.95 26.70
N TYR A 36 -0.15 -9.28 26.05
CA TYR A 36 0.71 -9.91 25.04
C TYR A 36 1.67 -10.93 25.67
N GLN A 37 1.64 -12.16 25.16
CA GLN A 37 2.52 -13.29 25.54
C GLN A 37 3.58 -13.59 24.47
N ARG A 38 3.69 -12.70 23.48
CA ARG A 38 4.61 -12.77 22.35
C ARG A 38 5.24 -11.39 22.08
N PRO A 39 6.33 -11.33 21.29
CA PRO A 39 6.85 -10.05 20.84
C PRO A 39 5.80 -9.23 20.10
N PHE A 40 5.80 -7.90 20.30
CA PHE A 40 4.80 -7.00 19.71
C PHE A 40 5.38 -5.64 19.34
N THR A 41 4.70 -4.95 18.42
CA THR A 41 5.08 -3.63 17.93
C THR A 41 4.02 -2.60 18.30
N VAL A 42 4.46 -1.51 18.93
CA VAL A 42 3.61 -0.34 19.21
C VAL A 42 3.99 0.81 18.29
N LEU A 43 3.03 1.50 17.70
CA LEU A 43 3.22 2.77 17.01
C LEU A 43 2.75 3.91 17.92
N ASP A 44 3.63 4.82 18.32
CA ASP A 44 3.32 6.01 19.11
C ASP A 44 3.32 7.27 18.23
N ILE A 45 2.13 7.75 17.86
CA ILE A 45 1.95 8.88 16.95
C ILE A 45 1.89 10.17 17.77
N GLY A 46 2.85 11.06 17.53
CA GLY A 46 2.99 12.29 18.32
C GLY A 46 3.62 12.00 19.68
N ALA A 47 4.71 11.24 19.68
CA ALA A 47 5.38 10.74 20.89
C ALA A 47 5.89 11.85 21.83
N ALA A 48 5.95 13.11 21.38
CA ALA A 48 6.35 14.28 22.15
C ALA A 48 7.74 14.13 22.78
N ASP A 49 7.83 13.99 24.09
CA ASP A 49 9.13 13.87 24.78
C ASP A 49 9.54 12.39 24.99
N GLY A 50 8.75 11.43 24.47
CA GLY A 50 9.09 10.01 24.41
C GLY A 50 8.74 9.18 25.65
N TYR A 51 7.95 9.73 26.58
CA TYR A 51 7.64 9.06 27.86
C TYR A 51 7.02 7.67 27.66
N PHE A 52 5.97 7.57 26.83
CA PHE A 52 5.25 6.31 26.60
C PHE A 52 6.14 5.30 25.87
N ALA A 53 6.87 5.74 24.84
CA ALA A 53 7.74 4.89 24.06
C ALA A 53 8.88 4.27 24.89
N VAL A 54 9.60 5.08 25.68
CA VAL A 54 10.69 4.60 26.54
C VAL A 54 10.15 3.61 27.56
N ARG A 55 9.07 3.97 28.26
CA ARG A 55 8.51 3.10 29.29
C ARG A 55 7.96 1.80 28.74
N LEU A 56 7.30 1.81 27.58
CA LEU A 56 6.84 0.56 26.94
C LEU A 56 8.02 -0.35 26.58
N ALA A 57 9.09 0.19 26.00
CA ALA A 57 10.28 -0.60 25.66
C ALA A 57 11.07 -1.09 26.90
N GLU A 58 10.96 -0.38 28.03
CA GLU A 58 11.55 -0.75 29.32
C GLU A 58 10.73 -1.83 30.05
N ASP A 59 9.42 -1.59 30.25
CA ASP A 59 8.53 -2.47 31.01
C ASP A 59 8.23 -3.78 30.23
N PHE A 60 8.36 -3.78 28.89
CA PHE A 60 8.13 -4.94 28.02
C PHE A 60 9.39 -5.25 27.17
N PRO A 61 10.24 -6.20 27.59
CA PRO A 61 11.52 -6.50 26.92
C PRO A 61 11.39 -6.94 25.45
N GLU A 62 10.27 -7.56 25.07
CA GLU A 62 9.96 -7.97 23.70
C GLU A 62 8.98 -7.02 22.98
N CYS A 63 8.92 -5.76 23.42
CA CYS A 63 8.22 -4.69 22.72
C CYS A 63 9.20 -3.84 21.90
N THR A 64 8.91 -3.65 20.61
CA THR A 64 9.51 -2.57 19.81
C THR A 64 8.51 -1.43 19.70
N VAL A 65 8.94 -0.21 19.98
CA VAL A 65 8.08 0.98 19.81
C VAL A 65 8.57 1.80 18.63
N VAL A 66 7.68 2.14 17.71
CA VAL A 66 7.92 3.11 16.64
C VAL A 66 7.37 4.45 17.11
N ALA A 67 8.24 5.36 17.49
CA ALA A 67 7.86 6.70 17.95
C ALA A 67 7.92 7.69 16.79
N VAL A 68 6.81 8.38 16.49
CA VAL A 68 6.78 9.38 15.43
C VAL A 68 6.64 10.77 16.02
N GLU A 69 7.69 11.58 15.87
CA GLU A 69 7.76 12.92 16.44
C GLU A 69 8.76 13.80 15.66
N PRO A 70 8.31 14.94 15.10
CA PRO A 70 9.22 15.85 14.37
C PRO A 70 10.14 16.69 15.28
N ARG A 71 9.85 16.83 16.57
CA ARG A 71 10.68 17.62 17.50
C ARG A 71 11.82 16.78 18.05
N GLU A 72 12.97 17.41 18.26
CA GLU A 72 14.22 16.70 18.57
C GLU A 72 14.36 16.24 20.03
N ARG A 73 13.54 16.76 20.97
CA ARG A 73 13.73 16.49 22.41
C ARG A 73 13.69 15.01 22.75
N ILE A 74 12.82 14.23 22.09
CA ILE A 74 12.77 12.78 22.27
C ILE A 74 14.14 12.13 22.06
N GLY A 75 14.95 12.62 21.13
CA GLY A 75 16.30 12.10 20.88
C GLY A 75 17.24 12.23 22.08
N GLU A 76 17.13 13.28 22.88
CA GLU A 76 17.90 13.42 24.13
C GLU A 76 17.47 12.38 25.17
N VAL A 77 16.15 12.18 25.32
CA VAL A 77 15.58 11.19 26.25
C VAL A 77 15.98 9.77 25.86
N LEU A 78 15.95 9.47 24.58
CA LEU A 78 16.35 8.15 24.08
C LEU A 78 17.84 7.87 24.30
N LYS A 79 18.72 8.88 24.16
CA LYS A 79 20.15 8.76 24.50
C LYS A 79 20.36 8.51 26.00
N LEU A 80 19.64 9.22 26.87
CA LEU A 80 19.75 9.06 28.32
C LEU A 80 19.35 7.64 28.78
N ASN A 81 18.45 6.99 28.04
CA ASN A 81 17.98 5.63 28.32
C ASN A 81 18.76 4.54 27.59
N ASP A 82 19.64 4.87 26.64
CA ASP A 82 20.29 3.91 25.74
C ASP A 82 19.28 2.93 25.09
N GLN A 83 18.14 3.47 24.66
CA GLN A 83 17.00 2.66 24.25
C GLN A 83 16.99 2.39 22.74
N GLN A 84 17.59 1.27 22.32
CA GLN A 84 17.65 0.89 20.91
C GLN A 84 16.31 0.34 20.37
N ARG A 85 15.42 -0.17 21.24
CA ARG A 85 14.10 -0.72 20.83
C ARG A 85 13.02 0.34 20.61
N VAL A 86 13.35 1.63 20.77
CA VAL A 86 12.49 2.73 20.32
C VAL A 86 13.01 3.25 18.99
N LEU A 87 12.27 2.92 17.93
CA LEU A 87 12.52 3.36 16.56
C LEU A 87 11.94 4.75 16.38
N TRP A 88 12.77 5.79 16.43
CA TRP A 88 12.31 7.16 16.29
C TRP A 88 12.31 7.60 14.82
N LEU A 89 11.12 7.95 14.34
CA LEU A 89 10.89 8.57 13.04
C LEU A 89 10.73 10.08 13.23
N ASN A 90 11.72 10.85 12.77
CA ASN A 90 11.69 12.31 12.88
C ASN A 90 10.82 12.92 11.77
N LYS A 91 9.49 12.80 11.95
CA LYS A 91 8.52 13.20 10.93
C LYS A 91 7.20 13.64 11.54
N ALA A 92 6.56 14.63 10.93
CA ALA A 92 5.13 14.87 11.10
C ALA A 92 4.37 14.01 10.10
N LEU A 93 3.55 13.06 10.56
CA LEU A 93 2.75 12.23 9.66
C LEU A 93 1.65 13.05 9.01
N THR A 94 1.59 12.97 7.68
CA THR A 94 0.43 13.41 6.89
C THR A 94 -0.59 12.28 6.77
N ALA A 95 -1.82 12.61 6.40
CA ALA A 95 -2.85 11.65 6.01
C ALA A 95 -2.36 10.64 4.96
N GLU A 96 -1.59 11.10 3.97
CA GLU A 96 -0.98 10.24 2.95
C GLU A 96 0.05 9.27 3.55
N ASN A 97 0.86 9.73 4.52
CA ASN A 97 1.83 8.86 5.17
C ASN A 97 1.14 7.77 6.00
N ILE A 98 0.06 8.12 6.70
CA ILE A 98 -0.75 7.14 7.44
C ILE A 98 -1.33 6.11 6.49
N HIS A 99 -1.97 6.53 5.39
CA HIS A 99 -2.51 5.60 4.41
C HIS A 99 -1.44 4.67 3.80
N LYS A 100 -0.26 5.20 3.48
CA LYS A 100 0.84 4.35 2.99
C LYS A 100 1.35 3.37 4.05
N LEU A 101 1.39 3.76 5.33
CA LEU A 101 1.70 2.84 6.43
C LEU A 101 0.66 1.72 6.51
N THR A 102 -0.63 2.01 6.34
CA THR A 102 -1.66 0.95 6.32
C THR A 102 -1.47 0.01 5.12
N GLU A 103 -0.83 0.40 4.03
CA GLU A 103 -0.57 -0.52 2.93
C GLU A 103 0.54 -1.54 3.23
N VAL A 104 1.52 -1.21 4.08
CA VAL A 104 2.81 -1.92 4.16
C VAL A 104 3.23 -2.37 5.56
N GLU A 105 2.67 -1.79 6.62
CA GLU A 105 2.98 -2.14 8.01
C GLU A 105 1.73 -2.65 8.74
N HIS A 106 1.95 -3.38 9.83
CA HIS A 106 0.89 -3.83 10.73
C HIS A 106 1.35 -3.78 12.19
N PHE A 107 0.79 -2.84 12.94
CA PHE A 107 1.08 -2.66 14.36
C PHE A 107 0.16 -3.53 15.23
N ASP A 108 0.62 -3.88 16.42
CA ASP A 108 -0.23 -4.55 17.40
C ASP A 108 -1.07 -3.51 18.15
N VAL A 109 -0.41 -2.43 18.57
CA VAL A 109 -1.06 -1.28 19.22
C VAL A 109 -0.63 0.01 18.53
N THR A 110 -1.57 0.89 18.25
CA THR A 110 -1.32 2.27 17.84
C THR A 110 -1.79 3.20 18.95
N LEU A 111 -0.91 4.09 19.40
CA LEU A 111 -1.23 5.16 20.34
C LEU A 111 -1.47 6.45 19.57
N ALA A 112 -2.62 7.06 19.80
CA ALA A 112 -2.97 8.38 19.28
C ALA A 112 -3.44 9.25 20.45
N LEU A 113 -2.48 9.73 21.25
CA LEU A 113 -2.78 10.39 22.52
C LEU A 113 -2.90 11.91 22.35
N SER A 114 -4.13 12.43 22.25
CA SER A 114 -4.39 13.86 22.00
C SER A 114 -3.74 14.39 20.71
N VAL A 115 -3.65 13.55 19.67
CA VAL A 115 -2.97 13.90 18.40
C VAL A 115 -3.91 14.08 17.22
N ILE A 116 -5.13 13.53 17.26
CA ILE A 116 -6.03 13.44 16.08
C ILE A 116 -6.33 14.81 15.44
N HIS A 117 -6.41 15.88 16.23
CA HIS A 117 -6.66 17.24 15.75
C HIS A 117 -5.50 17.85 14.95
N TRP A 118 -4.30 17.26 15.00
CA TRP A 118 -3.14 17.71 14.23
C TRP A 118 -3.08 17.17 12.81
N LEU A 119 -3.92 16.18 12.46
CA LEU A 119 -3.89 15.53 11.15
C LEU A 119 -4.51 16.37 10.02
N LYS A 120 -5.16 17.49 10.36
CA LYS A 120 -5.73 18.48 9.41
C LYS A 120 -6.61 17.87 8.31
N VAL A 121 -7.28 16.75 8.62
CA VAL A 121 -8.28 16.07 7.79
C VAL A 121 -9.55 15.84 8.63
N PRO A 122 -10.72 15.55 8.02
CA PRO A 122 -11.93 15.26 8.78
C PRO A 122 -11.71 14.11 9.80
N PRO A 123 -12.17 14.25 11.06
CA PRO A 123 -11.96 13.24 12.12
C PRO A 123 -12.31 11.81 11.73
N ALA A 124 -13.44 11.62 11.05
CA ALA A 124 -13.90 10.32 10.60
C ALA A 124 -12.89 9.63 9.69
N TRP A 125 -12.24 10.39 8.80
CA TRP A 125 -11.24 9.88 7.87
C TRP A 125 -9.94 9.52 8.61
N SER A 126 -9.45 10.41 9.49
CA SER A 126 -8.28 10.11 10.31
C SER A 126 -8.51 8.92 11.24
N LEU A 127 -9.70 8.78 11.83
CA LEU A 127 -9.99 7.69 12.75
C LEU A 127 -10.06 6.34 12.02
N GLY A 128 -10.69 6.29 10.84
CA GLY A 128 -10.67 5.10 9.99
C GLY A 128 -9.23 4.69 9.64
N ALA A 129 -8.42 5.63 9.18
CA ALA A 129 -7.03 5.37 8.82
C ALA A 129 -6.17 4.93 10.02
N LEU A 130 -6.36 5.55 11.20
CA LEU A 130 -5.66 5.18 12.42
C LEU A 130 -6.04 3.78 12.90
N ARG A 131 -7.31 3.39 12.77
CA ARG A 131 -7.75 2.03 13.07
C ARG A 131 -7.06 1.02 12.15
N GLU A 132 -6.99 1.30 10.84
CA GLU A 132 -6.36 0.41 9.85
C GLU A 132 -4.85 0.18 10.02
N LEU A 133 -4.15 0.94 10.88
CA LEU A 133 -2.71 0.74 11.13
C LEU A 133 -2.41 -0.58 11.84
N GLY A 134 -3.36 -1.16 12.58
CA GLY A 134 -3.13 -2.37 13.36
C GLY A 134 -4.38 -3.01 13.93
N ASP A 135 -4.18 -3.82 14.97
CA ASP A 135 -5.27 -4.51 15.68
C ASP A 135 -5.95 -3.60 16.69
N HIS A 136 -5.18 -2.82 17.45
CA HIS A 136 -5.70 -2.01 18.53
C HIS A 136 -5.28 -0.55 18.41
N LEU A 137 -6.25 0.36 18.43
CA LEU A 137 -6.02 1.79 18.53
C LEU A 137 -6.38 2.26 19.95
N ILE A 138 -5.39 2.75 20.70
CA ILE A 138 -5.62 3.46 21.96
C ILE A 138 -5.66 4.96 21.64
N LEU A 139 -6.84 5.55 21.75
CA LEU A 139 -7.14 6.92 21.40
C LEU A 139 -7.47 7.73 22.65
N GLU A 140 -6.75 8.82 22.86
CA GLU A 140 -7.15 9.83 23.84
C GLU A 140 -7.77 11.02 23.11
N VAL A 141 -9.00 11.34 23.49
CA VAL A 141 -9.81 12.36 22.79
C VAL A 141 -9.67 13.70 23.53
N PRO A 142 -9.24 14.78 22.85
CA PRO A 142 -9.30 16.13 23.42
C PRO A 142 -10.77 16.55 23.60
N VAL A 143 -11.10 17.23 24.69
CA VAL A 143 -12.50 17.62 25.02
C VAL A 143 -12.66 19.11 25.35
N GLU A 144 -11.57 19.87 25.36
CA GLU A 144 -11.54 21.23 25.84
C GLU A 144 -11.71 22.26 24.72
N ALA A 145 -12.45 23.33 24.99
CA ALA A 145 -12.67 24.44 24.05
C ALA A 145 -11.39 25.21 23.67
N ALA A 146 -10.35 25.11 24.49
CA ALA A 146 -9.04 25.71 24.24
C ALA A 146 -8.08 24.78 23.46
N ALA A 147 -8.53 23.60 23.04
CA ALA A 147 -7.72 22.69 22.26
C ALA A 147 -7.44 23.26 20.86
N THR A 148 -6.21 23.11 20.39
CA THR A 148 -5.86 23.48 19.01
C THR A 148 -6.71 22.69 18.02
N GLY A 149 -7.23 23.35 16.97
CA GLY A 149 -8.06 22.68 15.97
C GLY A 149 -9.49 22.42 16.45
N GLN A 150 -10.08 23.36 17.19
CA GLN A 150 -11.43 23.27 17.77
C GLN A 150 -12.51 22.74 16.82
N ALA A 151 -12.53 23.18 15.56
CA ALA A 151 -13.48 22.68 14.56
C ALA A 151 -13.34 21.16 14.28
N ILE A 152 -12.12 20.62 14.39
CA ILE A 152 -11.85 19.18 14.26
C ILE A 152 -12.29 18.47 15.54
N VAL A 153 -11.99 19.04 16.72
CA VAL A 153 -12.37 18.47 18.03
C VAL A 153 -13.89 18.33 18.16
N GLU A 154 -14.64 19.36 17.79
CA GLU A 154 -16.12 19.38 17.81
C GLU A 154 -16.74 18.37 16.82
N ALA A 155 -16.04 18.06 15.73
CA ALA A 155 -16.49 17.12 14.71
C ALA A 155 -16.11 15.66 15.02
N ILE A 156 -15.42 15.36 16.14
CA ILE A 156 -15.07 13.98 16.51
C ILE A 156 -16.36 13.24 16.89
N THR A 157 -16.74 12.28 16.05
CA THR A 157 -17.75 11.28 16.39
C THR A 157 -17.05 9.96 16.67
N LEU A 158 -17.18 9.45 17.90
CA LEU A 158 -16.57 8.18 18.29
C LEU A 158 -17.44 7.00 17.82
N PRO A 159 -16.84 5.99 17.19
CA PRO A 159 -17.52 4.73 16.89
C PRO A 159 -18.05 4.07 18.17
N PRO A 160 -19.22 3.40 18.10
CA PRO A 160 -19.87 2.82 19.28
C PRO A 160 -19.12 1.60 19.84
N ASP A 161 -18.18 1.02 19.09
CA ASP A 161 -17.38 -0.14 19.48
C ASP A 161 -16.13 0.21 20.32
N GLY A 162 -15.94 1.50 20.63
CA GLY A 162 -14.86 1.94 21.51
C GLY A 162 -15.08 1.53 22.97
N VAL A 163 -14.11 0.82 23.56
CA VAL A 163 -14.12 0.44 24.97
C VAL A 163 -13.36 1.49 25.78
N LEU A 164 -14.01 2.10 26.77
CA LEU A 164 -13.37 3.07 27.65
C LEU A 164 -12.35 2.39 28.57
N LEU A 165 -11.07 2.74 28.45
CA LEU A 165 -10.01 2.29 29.35
C LEU A 165 -9.95 3.13 30.62
N GLY A 166 -10.23 4.43 30.52
CA GLY A 166 -10.20 5.36 31.63
C GLY A 166 -10.08 6.81 31.19
N TYR A 167 -9.50 7.64 32.05
CA TYR A 167 -9.41 9.08 31.82
C TYR A 167 -7.98 9.60 32.06
N GLY A 168 -7.51 10.43 31.15
CA GLY A 168 -6.34 11.27 31.32
C GLY A 168 -6.69 12.64 31.89
N GLU A 169 -5.74 13.25 32.57
CA GLU A 169 -5.85 14.64 33.03
C GLU A 169 -5.52 15.62 31.89
N SER A 170 -6.27 16.72 31.85
CA SER A 170 -5.96 17.82 30.96
C SER A 170 -4.94 18.77 31.59
N HIS A 171 -4.02 19.26 30.77
CA HIS A 171 -3.13 20.36 31.14
C HIS A 171 -3.74 21.74 30.82
N LEU A 172 -4.88 21.77 30.10
CA LEU A 172 -5.58 23.01 29.71
C LEU A 172 -6.70 23.37 30.70
N ASP A 173 -7.37 22.37 31.27
CA ASP A 173 -8.39 22.55 32.30
C ASP A 173 -8.28 21.44 33.36
N PRO A 174 -7.81 21.74 34.59
CA PRO A 174 -7.67 20.75 35.66
C PRO A 174 -8.97 20.01 36.05
N LYS A 175 -10.14 20.52 35.66
CA LYS A 175 -11.44 19.86 35.89
C LYS A 175 -11.84 18.96 34.72
N ALA A 176 -11.28 19.17 33.53
CA ALA A 176 -11.56 18.36 32.36
C ALA A 176 -10.85 17.00 32.44
N ARG A 177 -11.59 15.95 32.08
CA ARG A 177 -11.09 14.58 31.99
C ARG A 177 -11.16 14.13 30.54
N ARG A 178 -10.00 13.80 29.95
CA ARG A 178 -9.92 13.30 28.57
C ARG A 178 -10.17 11.79 28.56
N PRO A 179 -11.23 11.30 27.92
CA PRO A 179 -11.48 9.87 27.86
C PRO A 179 -10.44 9.18 26.96
N ILE A 180 -10.01 8.00 27.39
CA ILE A 180 -9.07 7.15 26.67
C ILE A 180 -9.81 5.86 26.30
N TYR A 181 -9.97 5.63 25.00
CA TYR A 181 -10.66 4.47 24.44
C TYR A 181 -9.66 3.51 23.80
N VAL A 182 -10.02 2.23 23.77
CA VAL A 182 -9.43 1.26 22.86
C VAL A 182 -10.46 0.84 21.81
N PHE A 183 -10.05 0.83 20.56
CA PHE A 183 -10.79 0.25 19.44
C PHE A 183 -10.02 -0.98 18.97
N SER A 184 -10.65 -2.14 19.02
CA SER A 184 -10.04 -3.42 18.66
C SER A 184 -10.65 -3.94 17.37
N GLN A 185 -9.80 -4.46 16.49
CA GLN A 185 -10.17 -5.13 15.25
C GLN A 185 -9.13 -6.19 14.93
N THR A 186 -9.46 -7.09 14.00
CA THR A 186 -8.49 -8.06 13.48
C THR A 186 -8.19 -7.68 12.05
N ARG A 187 -6.99 -7.16 11.82
CA ARG A 187 -6.53 -6.85 10.47
C ARG A 187 -5.78 -8.05 9.92
N THR A 188 -6.26 -8.58 8.79
CA THR A 188 -5.75 -9.85 8.25
C THR A 188 -4.90 -9.72 7.00
N THR A 189 -4.70 -8.51 6.46
CA THR A 189 -4.00 -8.33 5.17
C THR A 189 -3.15 -7.05 5.11
N LEU A 190 -2.12 -7.08 4.25
CA LEU A 190 -1.41 -5.91 3.74
C LEU A 190 -1.72 -5.73 2.25
N ALA A 191 -1.76 -4.49 1.78
CA ALA A 191 -1.96 -4.20 0.36
C ALA A 191 -0.68 -4.31 -0.46
N LYS A 192 0.48 -4.17 0.19
CA LYS A 192 1.83 -4.14 -0.39
C LYS A 192 2.82 -4.83 0.53
N HIS A 193 3.92 -5.30 -0.05
CA HIS A 193 5.04 -5.92 0.64
C HIS A 193 5.97 -4.89 1.29
N TYR A 194 6.15 -3.72 0.68
CA TYR A 194 7.03 -2.68 1.18
C TYR A 194 6.68 -1.30 0.65
N TRP A 195 7.20 -0.28 1.33
CA TRP A 195 6.98 1.11 0.95
C TRP A 195 7.62 1.45 -0.41
N GLY A 196 6.80 1.91 -1.35
CA GLY A 196 7.25 2.23 -2.72
C GLY A 196 7.09 1.08 -3.71
N GLU A 197 6.57 -0.07 -3.27
CA GLU A 197 6.11 -1.12 -4.19
C GLU A 197 5.02 -0.58 -5.13
N ASP A 198 5.21 -0.83 -6.42
CA ASP A 198 4.21 -0.53 -7.42
C ASP A 198 3.17 -1.64 -7.48
N ARG A 199 1.89 -1.29 -7.66
CA ARG A 199 0.76 -2.24 -7.84
C ARG A 199 0.89 -3.12 -9.11
N ARG A 200 2.07 -3.16 -9.75
CA ARG A 200 2.34 -3.82 -11.02
C ARG A 200 2.74 -5.28 -10.92
N SER A 201 2.98 -5.86 -9.74
CA SER A 201 3.12 -7.32 -9.65
C SER A 201 1.74 -7.97 -9.75
N THR A 202 1.22 -8.02 -10.98
CA THR A 202 0.03 -8.76 -11.42
C THR A 202 0.22 -10.28 -11.37
N ARG A 203 1.04 -10.78 -10.44
CA ARG A 203 1.15 -12.21 -10.09
C ARG A 203 0.59 -12.37 -8.69
N GLN A 204 -0.68 -12.77 -8.64
CA GLN A 204 -1.45 -13.05 -7.44
C GLN A 204 -1.64 -11.82 -6.54
N ARG A 205 -2.88 -11.55 -6.10
CA ARG A 205 -3.03 -11.14 -4.71
C ARG A 205 -2.35 -12.27 -3.94
N PHE A 206 -1.09 -12.14 -3.54
CA PHE A 206 -0.65 -12.89 -2.38
C PHE A 206 -1.61 -12.41 -1.31
N ALA A 207 -2.63 -13.22 -1.01
CA ALA A 207 -3.47 -13.00 0.16
C ALA A 207 -2.55 -13.26 1.34
N ILE A 208 -1.66 -12.28 1.60
CA ILE A 208 -0.94 -12.16 2.84
C ILE A 208 -2.02 -12.23 3.87
N THR A 209 -2.06 -13.36 4.56
CA THR A 209 -3.00 -13.56 5.64
C THR A 209 -2.22 -13.41 6.92
N ILE A 210 -2.68 -12.49 7.75
CA ILE A 210 -2.13 -12.20 9.06
C ILE A 210 -3.06 -12.85 10.07
N GLY A 211 -2.53 -13.81 10.83
CA GLY A 211 -3.14 -14.24 12.08
C GLY A 211 -2.56 -13.38 13.19
N SER A 212 -3.40 -12.72 13.98
CA SER A 212 -2.94 -11.87 15.09
C SER A 212 -3.81 -12.07 16.32
N SER A 213 -3.17 -12.46 17.42
CA SER A 213 -3.74 -12.52 18.77
C SER A 213 -2.70 -12.06 19.79
N PHE A 214 -3.06 -12.07 21.08
CA PHE A 214 -2.14 -11.78 22.18
C PHE A 214 -1.07 -12.87 22.35
N GLU A 215 -1.35 -14.10 21.93
CA GLU A 215 -0.50 -15.28 22.10
C GLU A 215 0.37 -15.55 20.86
N SER A 216 -0.10 -15.21 19.67
CA SER A 216 0.62 -15.51 18.42
C SER A 216 0.39 -14.46 17.36
N LYS A 217 1.38 -14.29 16.47
CA LYS A 217 1.19 -13.51 15.24
C LYS A 217 1.96 -14.16 14.12
N THR A 218 1.28 -14.37 13.00
CA THR A 218 1.81 -15.10 11.85
C THR A 218 1.49 -14.36 10.56
N PHE A 219 2.29 -14.67 9.56
CA PHE A 219 2.13 -14.20 8.19
C PHE A 219 2.17 -15.41 7.26
N THR A 220 1.18 -15.53 6.39
CA THR A 220 1.10 -16.63 5.40
C THR A 220 1.23 -16.09 3.98
N LYS A 221 2.26 -16.58 3.26
CA LYS A 221 2.48 -16.36 1.82
C LYS A 221 3.10 -17.62 1.23
N GLY A 222 2.26 -18.54 0.75
CA GLY A 222 2.68 -19.89 0.36
C GLY A 222 2.99 -20.78 1.57
N GLU A 223 3.81 -20.29 2.48
CA GLU A 223 4.07 -20.87 3.80
C GLU A 223 3.75 -19.89 4.93
N THR A 224 3.49 -20.43 6.12
CA THR A 224 3.20 -19.66 7.33
C THR A 224 4.47 -19.47 8.13
N ARG A 225 4.79 -18.21 8.43
CA ARG A 225 5.96 -17.82 9.22
C ARG A 225 5.53 -16.96 10.41
N PRO A 226 6.34 -16.89 11.48
CA PRO A 226 6.12 -15.91 12.55
C PRO A 226 6.16 -14.48 12.02
N TRP A 227 5.25 -13.63 12.50
CA TRP A 227 5.35 -12.19 12.30
C TRP A 227 6.39 -11.63 13.27
N LEU A 228 7.34 -10.85 12.76
CA LEU A 228 8.44 -10.31 13.56
C LEU A 228 8.07 -8.92 14.09
N ARG A 229 8.42 -8.61 15.34
CA ARG A 229 8.27 -7.25 15.90
C ARG A 229 9.16 -6.24 15.15
N GLY A 230 8.81 -4.96 15.22
CA GLY A 230 9.48 -3.89 14.50
C GLY A 230 8.76 -3.46 13.22
N ILE A 231 9.51 -2.80 12.32
CA ILE A 231 9.03 -2.33 11.00
C ILE A 231 10.03 -2.67 9.90
N ASN A 232 9.60 -2.57 8.66
CA ASN A 232 10.48 -2.71 7.52
C ASN A 232 11.54 -1.58 7.48
N LEU A 233 12.80 -1.90 7.19
CA LEU A 233 13.89 -0.90 7.10
C LEU A 233 13.62 0.13 6.00
N GLN A 234 12.96 -0.24 4.90
CA GLN A 234 12.51 0.71 3.87
C GLN A 234 11.58 1.77 4.49
N THR A 235 10.62 1.35 5.33
CA THR A 235 9.70 2.27 6.03
C THR A 235 10.47 3.21 6.95
N PHE A 236 11.41 2.67 7.74
CA PHE A 236 12.26 3.45 8.64
C PHE A 236 13.03 4.55 7.89
N LEU A 237 13.72 4.18 6.81
CA LEU A 237 14.53 5.13 6.03
C LEU A 237 13.66 6.21 5.37
N VAL A 238 12.53 5.83 4.77
CA VAL A 238 11.65 6.78 4.04
C VAL A 238 10.91 7.74 4.98
N LEU A 239 10.63 7.31 6.20
CA LEU A 239 9.99 8.14 7.21
C LEU A 239 10.99 8.90 8.09
N ASN A 240 12.21 9.09 7.61
CA ASN A 240 13.26 9.86 8.29
C ASN A 240 13.59 9.29 9.68
N GLY A 241 13.86 7.98 9.73
CA GLY A 241 14.30 7.29 10.93
C GLY A 241 15.66 7.79 11.42
N VAL A 242 15.75 8.09 12.72
CA VAL A 242 16.92 8.68 13.37
C VAL A 242 17.53 7.76 14.43
N GLN A 243 16.69 7.01 15.16
CA GLN A 243 17.14 6.06 16.19
C GLN A 243 16.51 4.69 15.93
N PRO A 244 17.25 3.56 16.03
CA PRO A 244 18.69 3.43 16.26
C PRO A 244 19.53 4.15 15.18
N SER A 245 20.79 4.46 15.50
CA SER A 245 21.64 5.17 14.54
C SER A 245 21.87 4.32 13.29
N ARG A 246 22.15 4.97 12.17
CA ARG A 246 22.43 4.30 10.90
C ARG A 246 23.63 3.35 11.00
N GLU A 247 24.65 3.72 11.78
CA GLU A 247 25.82 2.89 12.05
C GLU A 247 25.45 1.63 12.84
N HIS A 248 24.59 1.76 13.85
CA HIS A 248 24.07 0.62 14.61
C HIS A 248 23.26 -0.33 13.74
N ILE A 249 22.38 0.21 12.88
CA ILE A 249 21.60 -0.58 11.93
C ILE A 249 22.52 -1.33 10.96
N ALA A 250 23.51 -0.64 10.39
CA ALA A 250 24.49 -1.23 9.49
C ALA A 250 25.22 -2.39 10.16
N GLU A 251 25.61 -2.24 11.43
CA GLU A 251 26.29 -3.29 12.18
C GLU A 251 25.40 -4.51 12.47
N CYS A 252 24.14 -4.26 12.84
CA CYS A 252 23.14 -5.32 12.98
C CYS A 252 22.96 -6.10 11.67
N VAL A 253 22.92 -5.42 10.51
CA VAL A 253 22.80 -6.06 9.20
C VAL A 253 24.05 -6.89 8.85
N ARG A 254 25.26 -6.37 9.12
CA ARG A 254 26.50 -7.15 8.95
C ARG A 254 26.50 -8.42 9.79
N THR A 255 26.08 -8.30 11.05
CA THR A 255 26.04 -9.43 12.00
C THR A 255 24.97 -10.46 11.61
N ALA A 256 23.83 -10.02 11.07
CA ALA A 256 22.74 -10.92 10.67
C ALA A 256 23.06 -11.72 9.39
N MET A 257 23.98 -11.24 8.55
CA MET A 257 24.42 -11.97 7.36
C MET A 257 25.40 -13.09 7.71
N SER A 258 25.04 -14.33 7.35
CA SER A 258 25.93 -15.49 7.49
C SER A 258 26.53 -15.88 6.14
N PRO A 259 27.87 -16.04 6.03
CA PRO A 259 28.51 -16.58 4.83
C PRO A 259 28.01 -17.98 4.44
N LYS A 260 27.41 -18.71 5.38
CA LYS A 260 26.89 -20.08 5.18
C LYS A 260 25.44 -20.11 4.69
N SER A 261 24.74 -18.97 4.70
CA SER A 261 23.31 -18.88 4.38
C SER A 261 23.08 -17.70 3.43
N PRO A 262 23.31 -17.90 2.12
CA PRO A 262 23.20 -16.81 1.16
C PRO A 262 21.76 -16.29 1.04
N HIS A 263 21.61 -14.98 0.86
CA HIS A 263 20.32 -14.30 0.73
C HIS A 263 19.88 -14.20 -0.74
N GLY A 264 20.74 -13.75 -1.65
CA GLY A 264 20.49 -13.74 -3.09
C GLY A 264 19.80 -12.49 -3.66
N ASP A 265 19.19 -11.63 -2.83
CA ASP A 265 18.61 -10.35 -3.24
C ASP A 265 18.46 -9.35 -2.08
N LEU A 266 19.54 -9.10 -1.33
CA LEU A 266 19.49 -8.29 -0.12
C LEU A 266 19.28 -6.78 -0.42
N THR A 267 18.12 -6.26 -0.03
CA THR A 267 17.71 -4.85 -0.18
C THR A 267 17.03 -4.34 1.11
N PRO A 268 16.73 -3.02 1.25
CA PRO A 268 16.11 -2.51 2.48
C PRO A 268 14.78 -3.17 2.82
N TRP A 269 13.98 -3.58 1.83
CA TRP A 269 12.69 -4.24 2.10
C TRP A 269 12.82 -5.70 2.55
N ASN A 270 14.01 -6.29 2.49
CA ASN A 270 14.30 -7.61 3.04
C ASN A 270 14.74 -7.57 4.51
N VAL A 271 14.69 -6.42 5.18
CA VAL A 271 15.16 -6.25 6.55
C VAL A 271 14.02 -5.78 7.45
N ILE A 272 13.71 -6.56 8.49
CA ILE A 272 12.84 -6.12 9.59
C ILE A 272 13.72 -5.59 10.72
N LEU A 273 13.56 -4.31 11.02
CA LEU A 273 14.28 -3.60 12.06
C LEU A 273 13.53 -3.72 13.39
N GLN A 274 14.14 -4.36 14.39
CA GLN A 274 13.56 -4.51 15.74
C GLN A 274 14.15 -3.50 16.74
N GLY A 275 15.23 -2.82 16.35
CA GLY A 275 15.95 -1.81 17.12
C GLY A 275 17.24 -2.35 17.72
N ASP A 276 17.10 -3.36 18.58
CA ASP A 276 18.20 -4.12 19.18
C ASP A 276 18.83 -5.15 18.22
N ARG A 277 18.11 -5.51 17.16
CA ARG A 277 18.52 -6.48 16.14
C ARG A 277 17.79 -6.25 14.82
N VAL A 278 18.22 -6.97 13.79
CA VAL A 278 17.51 -7.07 12.51
C VAL A 278 17.21 -8.53 12.18
N ALA A 279 16.18 -8.76 11.37
CA ALA A 279 15.91 -10.05 10.77
C ALA A 279 15.88 -9.90 9.25
N LEU A 280 16.58 -10.81 8.56
CA LEU A 280 16.59 -10.88 7.11
C LEU A 280 15.46 -11.81 6.65
N ILE A 281 14.64 -11.34 5.71
CA ILE A 281 13.46 -12.05 5.22
C ILE A 281 13.51 -12.24 3.71
N ASP A 282 12.70 -13.18 3.21
CA ASP A 282 12.49 -13.42 1.78
C ASP A 282 13.77 -13.71 0.97
N ALA A 283 14.70 -14.47 1.55
CA ALA A 283 15.89 -14.94 0.85
C ALA A 283 15.53 -15.78 -0.38
N LYS A 284 16.28 -15.59 -1.48
CA LYS A 284 16.19 -16.32 -2.75
C LYS A 284 17.53 -16.96 -3.15
N PRO A 285 18.00 -17.97 -2.41
CA PRO A 285 19.32 -18.57 -2.63
C PRO A 285 19.48 -19.33 -3.96
N GLU A 286 18.37 -19.78 -4.57
CA GLU A 286 18.34 -20.65 -5.77
C GLU A 286 18.05 -19.89 -7.09
N GLY A 287 17.95 -18.56 -7.06
CA GLY A 287 17.75 -17.75 -8.27
C GLY A 287 19.00 -17.60 -9.15
N VAL A 288 18.82 -17.26 -10.43
CA VAL A 288 19.93 -16.83 -11.31
C VAL A 288 20.63 -15.64 -10.64
N ARG A 289 21.84 -15.86 -10.11
CA ARG A 289 22.58 -14.85 -9.35
C ARG A 289 22.99 -13.71 -10.27
N ALA A 290 22.45 -12.53 -10.04
CA ALA A 290 22.88 -11.32 -10.73
C ALA A 290 24.23 -10.79 -10.19
N SER A 291 24.56 -11.10 -8.92
CA SER A 291 25.83 -10.78 -8.25
C SER A 291 26.05 -11.63 -7.00
N GLU A 292 27.22 -11.51 -6.36
CA GLU A 292 27.52 -12.13 -5.06
C GLU A 292 26.84 -11.38 -3.89
N ASP A 293 26.52 -12.08 -2.81
CA ASP A 293 25.87 -11.50 -1.62
C ASP A 293 26.70 -10.41 -0.95
N ALA A 294 28.04 -10.49 -1.02
CA ALA A 294 28.91 -9.42 -0.56
C ALA A 294 28.59 -8.09 -1.24
N THR A 295 28.31 -8.11 -2.54
CA THR A 295 27.95 -6.91 -3.31
C THR A 295 26.59 -6.36 -2.89
N PHE A 296 25.60 -7.22 -2.63
CA PHE A 296 24.29 -6.77 -2.15
C PHE A 296 24.39 -6.17 -0.74
N LEU A 297 25.16 -6.82 0.14
CA LEU A 297 25.44 -6.32 1.47
C LEU A 297 26.10 -4.94 1.42
N GLU A 298 27.18 -4.77 0.65
CA GLU A 298 27.86 -3.47 0.51
C GLU A 298 26.90 -2.37 0.02
N LYS A 299 26.05 -2.67 -0.97
CA LYS A 299 25.03 -1.73 -1.47
C LYS A 299 24.00 -1.38 -0.40
N LEU A 300 23.53 -2.36 0.36
CA LEU A 300 22.58 -2.15 1.45
C LEU A 300 23.22 -1.31 2.56
N ILE A 301 24.45 -1.60 2.96
CA ILE A 301 25.18 -0.82 3.96
C ILE A 301 25.38 0.62 3.47
N ALA A 302 25.78 0.83 2.21
CA ALA A 302 25.88 2.18 1.64
C ALA A 302 24.53 2.91 1.68
N THR A 303 23.43 2.21 1.39
CA THR A 303 22.05 2.75 1.48
C THR A 303 21.69 3.14 2.91
N ILE A 304 22.00 2.28 3.89
CA ILE A 304 21.77 2.51 5.32
C ILE A 304 22.62 3.67 5.84
N LEU A 305 23.79 3.92 5.28
CA LEU A 305 24.67 5.01 5.71
C LEU A 305 24.42 6.33 4.96
N ASP A 306 23.65 6.33 3.87
CA ASP A 306 23.33 7.54 3.10
C ASP A 306 22.23 8.40 3.75
N PRO A 307 22.55 9.51 4.44
CA PRO A 307 21.56 10.35 5.12
C PRO A 307 20.57 11.00 4.13
N GLY A 308 20.93 11.10 2.85
CA GLY A 308 20.09 11.62 1.78
C GLY A 308 19.17 10.59 1.14
N TYR A 309 19.19 9.33 1.60
CA TYR A 309 18.38 8.29 1.01
C TYR A 309 16.89 8.63 1.06
N THR A 310 16.29 8.74 -0.12
CA THR A 310 14.85 8.81 -0.32
C THR A 310 14.34 7.48 -0.86
N ALA A 311 13.05 7.18 -0.70
CA ALA A 311 12.44 6.01 -1.34
C ALA A 311 12.83 5.99 -2.83
N PRO A 312 13.22 4.84 -3.41
CA PRO A 312 13.39 4.74 -4.84
C PRO A 312 12.08 5.18 -5.49
N PRO A 313 12.12 5.99 -6.56
CA PRO A 313 10.90 6.36 -7.27
C PRO A 313 10.18 5.05 -7.65
N PRO A 314 8.83 4.99 -7.52
CA PRO A 314 8.10 3.79 -7.91
C PRO A 314 8.55 3.41 -9.31
N VAL A 315 9.02 2.16 -9.47
CA VAL A 315 9.65 1.66 -10.69
C VAL A 315 8.89 2.21 -11.90
N ALA A 316 9.55 2.95 -12.78
CA ALA A 316 8.88 3.75 -13.81
C ALA A 316 7.82 2.93 -14.56
N LYS A 317 6.60 3.49 -14.63
CA LYS A 317 5.55 3.28 -15.66
C LYS A 317 5.52 2.07 -16.60
N ARG A 318 5.94 0.82 -16.33
CA ARG A 318 6.04 -0.22 -17.38
C ARG A 318 4.65 -0.46 -17.96
N ILE A 319 4.46 0.08 -19.16
CA ILE A 319 3.19 0.11 -19.88
C ILE A 319 2.82 -1.33 -20.20
N ARG A 320 1.63 -1.81 -19.80
CA ARG A 320 1.16 -3.14 -20.21
C ARG A 320 0.27 -3.04 -21.44
N ARG A 321 0.60 -3.82 -22.46
CA ARG A 321 -0.09 -3.88 -23.76
C ARG A 321 -0.63 -5.29 -24.00
N LEU A 322 -1.87 -5.42 -24.44
CA LEU A 322 -2.47 -6.69 -24.84
C LEU A 322 -2.78 -6.68 -26.33
N SER A 323 -2.40 -7.74 -27.03
CA SER A 323 -2.85 -8.07 -28.39
C SER A 323 -3.93 -9.14 -28.29
N LEU A 324 -5.19 -8.78 -28.54
CA LEU A 324 -6.34 -9.69 -28.55
C LEU A 324 -6.55 -10.27 -29.96
N GLY A 325 -6.62 -11.60 -30.05
CA GLY A 325 -6.71 -12.31 -31.34
C GLY A 325 -5.48 -12.02 -32.18
N THR A 326 -4.30 -12.31 -31.63
CA THR A 326 -3.02 -11.91 -32.22
C THR A 326 -2.83 -12.46 -33.63
N GLY A 327 -3.33 -13.66 -33.89
CA GLY A 327 -3.10 -14.44 -35.10
C GLY A 327 -1.62 -14.42 -35.44
N ASP A 328 -1.34 -14.16 -36.72
CA ASP A 328 0.04 -14.03 -37.16
C ASP A 328 0.69 -12.67 -36.93
N ARG A 329 -0.09 -11.69 -36.49
CA ARG A 329 0.35 -10.30 -36.38
C ARG A 329 0.90 -9.99 -34.98
N LEU A 330 2.16 -10.33 -34.78
CA LEU A 330 2.86 -9.94 -33.55
C LEU A 330 3.09 -8.43 -33.45
N ILE A 331 2.66 -7.86 -32.33
CA ILE A 331 3.11 -6.53 -31.89
C ILE A 331 4.56 -6.63 -31.40
N LYS A 332 5.44 -5.76 -31.91
CA LYS A 332 6.84 -5.67 -31.44
C LYS A 332 6.89 -5.35 -29.93
N ARG A 333 7.66 -6.15 -29.18
CA ARG A 333 7.93 -5.90 -27.76
C ARG A 333 8.80 -4.65 -27.63
N HIS A 334 8.46 -3.76 -26.71
CA HIS A 334 9.21 -2.53 -26.45
C HIS A 334 9.88 -2.61 -25.08
N LYS A 335 11.13 -2.14 -24.95
CA LYS A 335 11.91 -2.25 -23.70
C LYS A 335 11.20 -1.68 -22.45
N ASN A 336 10.40 -0.63 -22.63
CA ASN A 336 9.67 0.03 -21.56
C ASN A 336 8.18 -0.39 -21.44
N ALA A 337 7.79 -1.43 -22.18
CA ALA A 337 6.45 -2.00 -22.11
C ALA A 337 6.52 -3.51 -21.86
N GLU A 338 5.48 -4.05 -21.26
CA GLU A 338 5.22 -5.48 -21.27
C GLU A 338 4.11 -5.72 -22.29
N THR A 339 4.43 -6.48 -23.34
CA THR A 339 3.45 -6.85 -24.37
C THR A 339 3.08 -8.30 -24.17
N VAL A 340 1.77 -8.55 -24.10
CA VAL A 340 1.17 -9.88 -24.02
C VAL A 340 0.44 -10.15 -25.33
N HIS A 341 0.71 -11.32 -25.92
CA HIS A 341 0.00 -11.83 -27.09
C HIS A 341 -1.00 -12.90 -26.66
N HIS A 342 -2.28 -12.62 -26.90
CA HIS A 342 -3.39 -13.53 -26.63
C HIS A 342 -3.96 -14.08 -27.93
N ASP A 343 -4.32 -15.37 -27.94
CA ASP A 343 -5.09 -16.00 -29.01
C ASP A 343 -6.02 -17.11 -28.48
N LEU A 344 -6.91 -17.65 -29.32
CA LEU A 344 -7.76 -18.79 -29.00
C LEU A 344 -6.92 -20.04 -28.69
N THR A 345 -5.83 -20.25 -29.44
CA THR A 345 -4.92 -21.38 -29.25
C THR A 345 -3.46 -20.94 -29.30
N LYS A 346 -2.57 -21.70 -28.64
CA LYS A 346 -1.12 -21.49 -28.71
C LYS A 346 -0.54 -22.11 -29.99
N HIS A 347 -1.00 -21.63 -31.14
CA HIS A 347 -0.54 -22.07 -32.46
C HIS A 347 0.91 -21.67 -32.77
N ARG A 348 1.50 -20.77 -31.96
CA ARG A 348 2.87 -20.28 -32.09
C ARG A 348 3.55 -20.03 -30.74
N PRO A 349 4.90 -20.07 -30.67
CA PRO A 349 5.64 -19.84 -29.43
C PRO A 349 5.44 -18.46 -28.82
N GLU A 350 5.20 -17.43 -29.64
CA GLU A 350 5.08 -16.05 -29.17
C GLU A 350 3.70 -15.72 -28.59
N ILE A 351 2.72 -16.62 -28.72
CA ILE A 351 1.44 -16.50 -28.02
C ILE A 351 1.67 -16.81 -26.54
N ASP A 352 1.54 -15.79 -25.70
CA ASP A 352 1.75 -15.87 -24.25
C ASP A 352 0.56 -16.53 -23.55
N VAL A 353 -0.67 -16.28 -24.03
CA VAL A 353 -1.92 -16.79 -23.44
C VAL A 353 -2.83 -17.35 -24.52
N ALA A 354 -3.29 -18.58 -24.30
CA ALA A 354 -4.34 -19.22 -25.08
C ALA A 354 -5.64 -19.22 -24.26
N HIS A 355 -6.67 -18.51 -24.72
CA HIS A 355 -7.98 -18.44 -24.07
C HIS A 355 -9.07 -18.12 -25.10
N ASP A 356 -10.23 -18.77 -25.01
CA ASP A 356 -11.38 -18.45 -25.87
C ASP A 356 -12.05 -17.16 -25.39
N LEU A 357 -12.00 -16.10 -26.19
CA LEU A 357 -12.62 -14.82 -25.83
C LEU A 357 -14.15 -14.90 -25.70
N ASN A 358 -14.79 -16.00 -26.12
CA ASN A 358 -16.20 -16.25 -25.86
C ASN A 358 -16.49 -16.73 -24.43
N GLU A 359 -15.46 -17.12 -23.68
CA GLU A 359 -15.59 -17.54 -22.29
C GLU A 359 -15.25 -16.36 -21.37
N LEU A 360 -16.30 -15.76 -20.81
CA LEU A 360 -16.18 -14.72 -19.79
C LEU A 360 -16.15 -15.32 -18.38
N PRO A 361 -15.40 -14.73 -17.43
CA PRO A 361 -14.47 -13.62 -17.64
C PRO A 361 -13.16 -14.08 -18.32
N TRP A 362 -12.53 -13.19 -19.07
CA TRP A 362 -11.17 -13.37 -19.60
C TRP A 362 -10.16 -13.51 -18.44
N PRO A 363 -9.01 -14.18 -18.64
CA PRO A 363 -8.07 -14.58 -17.58
C PRO A 363 -7.18 -13.42 -17.11
N TRP A 364 -7.78 -12.25 -16.97
CA TRP A 364 -7.14 -10.99 -16.62
C TRP A 364 -7.88 -10.36 -15.45
N LEU A 365 -7.13 -9.78 -14.52
CA LEU A 365 -7.72 -9.01 -13.44
C LEU A 365 -8.19 -7.65 -13.96
N ASP A 366 -9.08 -7.01 -13.20
CA ASP A 366 -9.48 -5.63 -13.45
C ASP A 366 -8.24 -4.71 -13.50
N ASN A 367 -8.25 -3.70 -14.38
CA ASN A 367 -7.19 -2.69 -14.45
C ASN A 367 -5.77 -3.26 -14.72
N SER A 368 -5.68 -4.36 -15.46
CA SER A 368 -4.42 -5.03 -15.82
C SER A 368 -3.64 -4.35 -16.96
N PHE A 369 -4.32 -3.67 -17.90
CA PHE A 369 -3.71 -3.16 -19.13
C PHE A 369 -3.84 -1.64 -19.30
N ASP A 370 -2.79 -1.02 -19.84
CA ASP A 370 -2.80 0.39 -20.24
C ASP A 370 -3.23 0.53 -21.71
N PHE A 371 -2.91 -0.47 -22.56
CA PHE A 371 -3.31 -0.51 -23.96
C PHE A 371 -3.82 -1.89 -24.37
N ILE A 372 -4.87 -1.92 -25.18
CA ILE A 372 -5.37 -3.14 -25.83
C ILE A 372 -5.47 -2.89 -27.33
N GLU A 373 -5.04 -3.85 -28.13
CA GLU A 373 -5.23 -3.88 -29.57
C GLU A 373 -6.06 -5.12 -29.95
N ALA A 374 -7.18 -4.90 -30.64
CA ALA A 374 -8.06 -5.94 -31.14
C ALA A 374 -8.21 -5.74 -32.66
N TRP A 375 -7.45 -6.49 -33.44
CA TRP A 375 -7.39 -6.34 -34.89
C TRP A 375 -8.02 -7.55 -35.56
N ALA A 376 -9.16 -7.34 -36.22
CA ALA A 376 -9.89 -8.38 -36.92
C ALA A 376 -10.19 -9.61 -36.03
N VAL A 377 -10.81 -9.36 -34.87
CA VAL A 377 -11.10 -10.39 -33.86
C VAL A 377 -12.55 -10.28 -33.37
N LEU A 378 -13.06 -9.05 -33.17
CA LEU A 378 -14.38 -8.81 -32.60
C LEU A 378 -15.50 -9.35 -33.49
N GLU A 379 -15.33 -9.32 -34.80
CA GLU A 379 -16.28 -9.85 -35.78
C GLU A 379 -16.45 -11.37 -35.70
N HIS A 380 -15.47 -12.09 -35.14
CA HIS A 380 -15.50 -13.54 -35.00
C HIS A 380 -16.14 -14.01 -33.67
N LEU A 381 -16.33 -13.12 -32.70
CA LEU A 381 -16.84 -13.47 -31.37
C LEU A 381 -18.34 -13.76 -31.39
N LYS A 382 -18.77 -14.79 -30.67
CA LYS A 382 -20.17 -15.08 -30.34
C LYS A 382 -20.73 -14.06 -29.34
N LEU A 383 -19.88 -13.53 -28.46
CA LEU A 383 -20.24 -12.43 -27.57
C LEU A 383 -20.75 -11.23 -28.36
N SER A 384 -21.71 -10.51 -27.79
CA SER A 384 -22.08 -9.21 -28.30
C SER A 384 -20.92 -8.22 -28.21
N LEU A 385 -21.01 -7.16 -29.00
CA LEU A 385 -20.06 -6.05 -28.92
C LEU A 385 -20.02 -5.44 -27.52
N PHE A 386 -21.17 -5.37 -26.83
CA PHE A 386 -21.27 -4.83 -25.47
C PHE A 386 -20.53 -5.69 -24.45
N GLU A 387 -20.72 -7.00 -24.46
CA GLU A 387 -20.00 -7.93 -23.57
C GLU A 387 -18.49 -7.87 -23.77
N SER A 388 -18.05 -7.84 -25.04
CA SER A 388 -16.63 -7.76 -25.38
C SER A 388 -16.00 -6.43 -24.93
N PHE A 389 -16.71 -5.32 -25.10
CA PHE A 389 -16.25 -4.00 -24.66
C PHE A 389 -16.32 -3.85 -23.14
N ASP A 390 -17.33 -4.40 -22.47
CA ASP A 390 -17.42 -4.38 -21.01
C ASP A 390 -16.26 -5.15 -20.38
N GLU A 391 -15.87 -6.26 -20.99
CA GLU A 391 -14.73 -7.03 -20.54
C GLU A 391 -13.40 -6.32 -20.81
N CYS A 392 -13.22 -5.71 -21.99
CA CYS A 392 -12.09 -4.81 -22.25
C CYS A 392 -12.05 -3.67 -21.21
N TRP A 393 -13.18 -3.05 -20.91
CA TRP A 393 -13.29 -1.99 -19.91
C TRP A 393 -12.86 -2.51 -18.54
N ARG A 394 -13.31 -3.70 -18.13
CA ARG A 394 -12.94 -4.32 -16.85
C ARG A 394 -11.43 -4.44 -16.72
N ILE A 395 -10.77 -5.03 -17.72
CA ILE A 395 -9.35 -5.36 -17.67
C ILE A 395 -8.43 -4.16 -17.96
N MET A 396 -8.95 -3.03 -18.44
CA MET A 396 -8.15 -1.84 -18.72
C MET A 396 -8.13 -0.87 -17.54
N ARG A 397 -7.00 -0.17 -17.34
CA ARG A 397 -6.86 0.86 -16.30
C ARG A 397 -7.69 2.12 -16.63
N PRO A 398 -8.04 2.95 -15.62
CA PRO A 398 -8.60 4.28 -15.89
C PRO A 398 -7.70 5.06 -16.85
N GLY A 399 -8.28 5.61 -17.92
CA GLY A 399 -7.54 6.31 -18.97
C GLY A 399 -6.75 5.42 -19.94
N GLY A 400 -6.88 4.09 -19.86
CA GLY A 400 -6.27 3.17 -20.82
C GLY A 400 -6.90 3.29 -22.22
N ARG A 401 -6.16 2.89 -23.26
CA ARG A 401 -6.61 3.02 -24.67
C ARG A 401 -6.84 1.67 -25.36
N LEU A 402 -8.00 1.54 -25.97
CA LEU A 402 -8.40 0.39 -26.79
C LEU A 402 -8.33 0.80 -28.25
N ARG A 403 -7.57 0.06 -29.05
CA ARG A 403 -7.56 0.18 -30.51
C ARG A 403 -8.26 -1.02 -31.12
N VAL A 404 -9.23 -0.73 -31.97
CA VAL A 404 -9.99 -1.75 -32.69
C VAL A 404 -9.85 -1.55 -34.19
N LYS A 405 -9.85 -2.65 -34.94
CA LYS A 405 -10.13 -2.65 -36.37
C LYS A 405 -11.01 -3.81 -36.71
N VAL A 406 -12.04 -3.51 -37.50
CA VAL A 406 -13.07 -4.45 -37.92
C VAL A 406 -13.40 -4.21 -39.39
N PRO A 407 -13.86 -5.23 -40.13
CA PRO A 407 -14.33 -5.06 -41.49
C PRO A 407 -15.58 -4.17 -41.52
N ARG A 408 -15.65 -3.32 -42.53
CA ARG A 408 -16.79 -2.44 -42.77
C ARG A 408 -17.93 -3.24 -43.36
N TRP A 409 -19.17 -2.96 -42.94
CA TRP A 409 -20.36 -3.75 -43.23
C TRP A 409 -20.63 -4.02 -44.73
N ASP A 410 -20.25 -3.12 -45.63
CA ASP A 410 -20.43 -3.20 -47.09
C ASP A 410 -19.14 -3.54 -47.85
N ALA A 411 -18.08 -3.93 -47.14
CA ALA A 411 -16.91 -4.51 -47.77
C ALA A 411 -17.12 -6.00 -48.02
N GLU A 412 -16.68 -6.50 -49.17
CA GLU A 412 -16.73 -7.91 -49.56
C GLU A 412 -16.13 -8.83 -48.49
N VAL A 413 -14.96 -8.47 -47.96
CA VAL A 413 -14.27 -9.16 -46.85
C VAL A 413 -15.13 -9.29 -45.59
N SER A 414 -16.11 -8.41 -45.36
CA SER A 414 -17.01 -8.56 -44.23
C SER A 414 -17.90 -9.79 -44.40
N TRP A 415 -18.23 -10.19 -45.63
CA TRP A 415 -19.14 -11.29 -45.98
C TRP A 415 -18.42 -12.55 -46.45
N ASP A 416 -17.24 -12.44 -47.04
CA ASP A 416 -16.48 -13.59 -47.57
C ASP A 416 -16.07 -14.59 -46.49
N ASP A 417 -15.78 -14.12 -45.28
CA ASP A 417 -15.46 -14.98 -44.15
C ASP A 417 -16.76 -15.46 -43.46
N PRO A 418 -17.13 -16.75 -43.57
CA PRO A 418 -18.36 -17.28 -43.01
C PRO A 418 -18.37 -17.32 -41.47
N SER A 419 -17.24 -17.08 -40.82
CA SER A 419 -17.15 -17.00 -39.36
C SER A 419 -17.50 -15.62 -38.80
N HIS A 420 -17.61 -14.58 -39.65
CA HIS A 420 -18.00 -13.24 -39.23
C HIS A 420 -19.47 -13.19 -38.77
N ARG A 421 -19.67 -12.82 -37.50
CA ARG A 421 -20.99 -12.69 -36.85
C ARG A 421 -21.53 -11.26 -36.85
N TRP A 422 -20.64 -10.27 -36.80
CA TRP A 422 -21.00 -8.86 -36.64
C TRP A 422 -20.58 -8.04 -37.85
N LYS A 423 -21.40 -7.03 -38.21
CA LYS A 423 -21.12 -6.07 -39.28
C LYS A 423 -21.02 -4.67 -38.69
N PHE A 424 -19.99 -3.93 -39.08
CA PHE A 424 -19.66 -2.67 -38.43
C PHE A 424 -19.81 -1.45 -39.35
N THR A 425 -20.34 -0.38 -38.79
CA THR A 425 -20.41 0.96 -39.39
C THR A 425 -19.49 1.90 -38.61
N LEU A 426 -19.22 3.09 -39.15
CA LEU A 426 -18.48 4.13 -38.41
C LEU A 426 -19.16 4.55 -37.10
N HIS A 427 -20.47 4.26 -36.96
CA HIS A 427 -21.30 4.60 -35.81
C HIS A 427 -21.59 3.41 -34.89
N SER A 428 -20.92 2.27 -35.09
CA SER A 428 -21.13 1.08 -34.25
C SER A 428 -20.61 1.27 -32.82
N PHE A 429 -19.58 2.09 -32.63
CA PHE A 429 -18.99 2.34 -31.30
C PHE A 429 -19.64 3.50 -30.54
N ASP A 430 -20.49 4.31 -31.18
CA ASP A 430 -21.13 5.49 -30.58
C ASP A 430 -21.94 5.14 -29.31
N TYR A 431 -22.48 3.92 -29.20
CA TYR A 431 -23.24 3.48 -28.02
C TYR A 431 -22.42 3.47 -26.72
N PHE A 432 -21.09 3.39 -26.81
CA PHE A 432 -20.18 3.33 -25.66
C PHE A 432 -19.78 4.71 -25.12
N ASP A 433 -19.91 5.76 -25.94
CA ASP A 433 -19.49 7.10 -25.59
C ASP A 433 -20.69 7.99 -25.22
N PRO A 434 -20.82 8.39 -23.94
CA PRO A 434 -21.94 9.19 -23.45
C PRO A 434 -21.96 10.61 -24.02
N ASP A 435 -20.95 11.05 -24.78
CA ASP A 435 -20.97 12.36 -25.43
C ASP A 435 -21.69 12.33 -26.79
N THR A 436 -21.84 11.14 -27.39
CA THR A 436 -22.53 10.96 -28.67
C THR A 436 -24.06 10.92 -28.48
N LYS A 437 -24.81 11.14 -29.56
CA LYS A 437 -26.29 11.04 -29.53
C LYS A 437 -26.75 9.64 -29.08
N LYS A 438 -26.11 8.58 -29.57
CA LYS A 438 -26.48 7.20 -29.25
C LYS A 438 -26.13 6.85 -27.79
N GLY A 439 -24.93 7.17 -27.32
CA GLY A 439 -24.54 6.89 -25.93
C GLY A 439 -25.37 7.64 -24.88
N LYS A 440 -25.88 8.85 -25.21
CA LYS A 440 -26.85 9.59 -24.37
C LYS A 440 -28.22 8.94 -24.35
N THR A 441 -28.69 8.44 -25.50
CA THR A 441 -30.05 7.93 -25.67
C THR A 441 -30.18 6.51 -25.13
N TYR A 442 -29.17 5.66 -25.35
CA TYR A 442 -29.24 4.23 -25.10
C TYR A 442 -28.34 3.80 -23.94
N THR A 443 -28.48 4.46 -22.78
CA THR A 443 -27.66 4.21 -21.59
C THR A 443 -27.82 2.82 -21.00
N PHE A 444 -28.94 2.15 -21.29
CA PHE A 444 -29.31 0.82 -20.78
C PHE A 444 -28.47 -0.33 -21.35
N TYR A 445 -27.74 -0.14 -22.46
CA TYR A 445 -26.94 -1.22 -23.04
C TYR A 445 -25.71 -1.59 -22.22
N THR A 446 -25.07 -0.60 -21.58
CA THR A 446 -23.91 -0.85 -20.71
C THR A 446 -23.66 0.33 -19.77
N PRO A 447 -23.34 0.09 -18.49
CA PRO A 447 -22.85 1.12 -17.59
C PRO A 447 -21.37 1.49 -17.85
N ARG A 448 -20.63 0.72 -18.67
CA ARG A 448 -19.19 0.91 -18.92
C ARG A 448 -18.98 1.92 -20.04
N LYS A 449 -18.52 3.12 -19.67
CA LYS A 449 -18.42 4.25 -20.60
C LYS A 449 -17.01 4.44 -21.14
N TRP A 450 -16.95 4.99 -22.35
CA TRP A 450 -15.74 5.22 -23.11
C TRP A 450 -15.73 6.65 -23.67
N LYS A 451 -14.56 7.12 -24.09
CA LYS A 451 -14.41 8.27 -24.98
C LYS A 451 -13.94 7.77 -26.33
N ILE A 452 -14.64 8.07 -27.41
CA ILE A 452 -14.12 7.86 -28.76
C ILE A 452 -13.13 9.00 -29.03
N GLU A 453 -11.84 8.68 -29.15
CA GLU A 453 -10.83 9.66 -29.55
C GLU A 453 -10.86 9.88 -31.07
N TRP A 454 -11.08 8.80 -31.82
CA TRP A 454 -11.33 8.84 -33.26
C TRP A 454 -11.94 7.52 -33.75
N CYS A 455 -12.74 7.59 -34.83
CA CYS A 455 -13.27 6.44 -35.57
C CYS A 455 -13.32 6.79 -37.07
N LYS A 456 -12.65 6.00 -37.91
CA LYS A 456 -12.50 6.31 -39.35
C LYS A 456 -12.22 5.06 -40.18
N LEU A 457 -12.26 5.17 -41.51
CA LEU A 457 -11.74 4.14 -42.38
C LEU A 457 -10.21 4.02 -42.21
N SER A 458 -9.71 2.80 -42.15
CA SER A 458 -8.28 2.51 -41.97
C SER A 458 -7.41 2.99 -43.15
N LYS A 459 -8.00 3.09 -44.35
CA LYS A 459 -7.43 3.67 -45.57
C LYS A 459 -8.54 4.44 -46.32
N PRO A 460 -8.22 5.43 -47.18
CA PRO A 460 -9.20 6.03 -48.07
C PRO A 460 -9.92 4.95 -48.89
N ASN A 461 -11.25 4.93 -48.86
CA ASN A 461 -12.10 3.90 -49.48
C ASN A 461 -11.76 2.45 -49.06
N GLY A 462 -11.12 2.27 -47.91
CA GLY A 462 -10.65 0.97 -47.44
C GLY A 462 -11.78 0.08 -46.90
N PRO A 463 -11.56 -1.25 -46.86
CA PRO A 463 -12.58 -2.22 -46.45
C PRO A 463 -12.77 -2.34 -44.93
N SER A 464 -12.01 -1.58 -44.13
CA SER A 464 -12.02 -1.72 -42.66
C SER A 464 -12.12 -0.39 -41.95
N ILE A 465 -12.84 -0.41 -40.83
CA ILE A 465 -12.94 0.68 -39.86
C ILE A 465 -11.85 0.48 -38.80
N ALA A 466 -11.25 1.58 -38.35
CA ALA A 466 -10.39 1.60 -37.18
C ALA A 466 -10.89 2.66 -36.20
N ALA A 467 -10.80 2.38 -34.90
CA ALA A 467 -11.11 3.34 -33.85
C ALA A 467 -10.13 3.24 -32.68
N GLU A 468 -9.96 4.34 -31.97
CA GLU A 468 -9.30 4.39 -30.65
C GLU A 468 -10.29 4.96 -29.64
N LEU A 469 -10.43 4.25 -28.53
CA LEU A 469 -11.27 4.66 -27.41
C LEU A 469 -10.47 4.69 -26.12
N THR A 470 -10.75 5.68 -25.28
CA THR A 470 -10.18 5.80 -23.93
C THR A 470 -11.23 5.37 -22.90
N VAL A 471 -10.83 4.53 -21.94
CA VAL A 471 -11.70 4.10 -20.84
C VAL A 471 -12.11 5.29 -19.95
N ARG A 472 -13.41 5.41 -19.66
CA ARG A 472 -13.96 6.29 -18.61
C ARG A 472 -14.42 5.42 -17.44
N LYS A 473 -13.65 5.45 -16.35
CA LYS A 473 -13.84 4.66 -15.13
C LYS A 473 -14.27 5.52 -13.96
#